data_AF-G9KHU0-F1
#
_entry.id   AF-G9KHU0-F1
#
_cell.length_a   1.000
_cell.length_b   1.000
_cell.length_c   1.000
_cell.angle_alpha   90.00
_cell.angle_beta   90.00
_cell.angle_gamma   90.00
#
_symmetry.space_group_name_H-M   'P 1'
#
loop_
_entity.id
_entity.type
_entity.pdbx_description
1 polymer ?
#
loop_
_entity_poly.entity_id
_entity_poly.type
_entity_poly.pdbx_seq_one_letter_code
_entity_poly.pdbx_strand_id
1 'polypeptide(L)'
;PMLCPPLPWTSPHTGAFLLSPTKLMRSLEGTVQHQRLLDSCPPADLHGALDALTQLGNCAWRVNGRVLDLVLELFTAKGCPHLGVPAPASEAPRPPDGRLPPGASPAQKAEVRRELARCLKVAREMHSLRSDALYRLSLAQHLRHRVFWLPHNMDFRGRTYPCPPHFHHLGSDLARALLEFAQGRPLGARGLDWLKVHLVNLTGLKKRESLQARLAFADEVMKDILDSADRPMTGRKWWMQVDEPWQALACCMEIARAVRAPDPAAYVSHFPVHQDGSCNGLQHYAALGRDSVGAASVNLLPSDVPQDVYSGVAAQVEVFRRQDAKRGVGVAQVLEGFISRKVVKQTVMTVVYGVTRYGGRLQIERRLRELSDFP
;
A
#
# COMPACT_ATOMS: atom_id res chain seq x y z
N PRO A 1 15.82 6.06 10.62
CA PRO A 1 15.65 7.43 10.08
C PRO A 1 16.76 8.35 10.65
N MET A 2 17.10 9.44 9.98
CA MET A 2 18.05 10.44 10.50
C MET A 2 17.31 11.46 11.36
N LEU A 3 17.97 11.97 12.41
CA LEU A 3 17.41 13.03 13.28
C LEU A 3 17.83 14.45 12.85
N CYS A 4 18.50 14.55 11.71
CA CYS A 4 18.85 15.77 11.01
C CYS A 4 18.66 15.54 9.50
N PRO A 5 18.60 16.62 8.69
CA PRO A 5 18.64 16.50 7.24
C PRO A 5 19.82 15.62 6.76
N PRO A 6 19.61 14.72 5.78
CA PRO A 6 20.70 13.86 5.27
C PRO A 6 21.82 14.67 4.61
N LEU A 7 22.99 14.05 4.45
CA LEU A 7 24.01 14.60 3.55
C LEU A 7 23.46 14.58 2.12
N PRO A 8 23.56 15.71 1.38
CA PRO A 8 23.28 15.73 -0.04
C PRO A 8 24.12 14.68 -0.78
N TRP A 9 23.51 14.05 -1.78
CA TRP A 9 24.24 13.19 -2.70
C TRP A 9 25.11 14.06 -3.61
N THR A 10 26.43 13.92 -3.52
CA THR A 10 27.40 14.64 -4.37
C THR A 10 28.17 13.72 -5.30
N SER A 11 28.16 12.42 -5.02
CA SER A 11 28.76 11.38 -5.86
C SER A 11 28.10 10.03 -5.57
N PRO A 12 28.38 8.98 -6.37
CA PRO A 12 27.97 7.61 -6.06
C PRO A 12 28.45 7.06 -4.71
N HIS A 13 29.41 7.73 -4.07
CA HIS A 13 30.04 7.30 -2.81
C HIS A 13 29.73 8.22 -1.62
N THR A 14 29.13 9.39 -1.84
CA THR A 14 28.95 10.43 -0.81
C THR A 14 27.52 10.95 -0.82
N GLY A 15 26.81 10.68 0.27
CA GLY A 15 25.43 11.11 0.49
C GLY A 15 24.73 10.25 1.56
N ALA A 16 23.48 10.58 1.85
CA ALA A 16 22.65 9.93 2.86
C ALA A 16 23.14 10.13 4.31
N PHE A 17 23.81 9.15 4.92
CA PHE A 17 24.19 9.23 6.34
C PHE A 17 25.48 10.05 6.57
N LEU A 18 25.64 10.62 7.77
CA LEU A 18 26.77 11.50 8.09
C LEU A 18 28.14 10.79 8.06
N LEU A 19 28.19 9.57 8.58
CA LEU A 19 29.44 8.81 8.78
C LEU A 19 29.42 7.47 8.06
N SER A 20 28.28 6.78 8.07
CA SER A 20 28.16 5.45 7.46
C SER A 20 28.08 5.57 5.93
N PRO A 21 29.01 4.95 5.18
CA PRO A 21 28.96 4.99 3.72
C PRO A 21 27.69 4.30 3.23
N THR A 22 27.04 4.90 2.23
CA THR A 22 25.81 4.39 1.63
C THR A 22 26.02 4.19 0.15
N LYS A 23 25.69 3.01 -0.38
CA LYS A 23 25.69 2.80 -1.82
C LYS A 23 24.57 3.61 -2.46
N LEU A 24 24.89 4.38 -3.50
CA LEU A 24 23.90 5.03 -4.35
C LEU A 24 22.93 4.00 -4.93
N MET A 25 23.47 2.92 -5.51
CA MET A 25 22.71 1.85 -6.14
C MET A 25 22.68 0.57 -5.29
N ARG A 26 21.47 0.12 -4.96
CA ARG A 26 21.18 -1.18 -4.36
C ARG A 26 21.18 -2.25 -5.45
N SER A 27 22.14 -3.16 -5.38
CA SER A 27 22.09 -4.40 -6.15
C SER A 27 22.68 -5.55 -5.34
N LEU A 28 22.10 -6.74 -5.49
CA LEU A 28 22.66 -7.98 -4.95
C LEU A 28 23.66 -8.60 -5.93
N GLU A 29 23.45 -8.40 -7.24
CA GLU A 29 24.28 -8.94 -8.32
C GLU A 29 24.91 -7.80 -9.15
N GLY A 30 26.07 -8.02 -9.75
CA GLY A 30 26.69 -7.02 -10.64
C GLY A 30 27.08 -5.70 -9.96
N THR A 31 27.15 -5.65 -8.63
CA THR A 31 27.45 -4.42 -7.86
C THR A 31 28.73 -3.73 -8.38
N VAL A 32 29.79 -4.49 -8.63
CA VAL A 32 31.07 -3.95 -9.12
C VAL A 32 30.92 -3.31 -10.50
N GLN A 33 30.16 -3.95 -11.39
CA GLN A 33 29.93 -3.44 -12.74
C GLN A 33 29.12 -2.14 -12.70
N HIS A 34 28.04 -2.10 -11.93
CA HIS A 34 27.23 -0.91 -11.78
C HIS A 34 28.01 0.25 -11.16
N GLN A 35 28.80 -0.02 -10.12
CA GLN A 35 29.62 1.00 -9.49
C GLN A 35 30.63 1.59 -10.49
N ARG A 36 31.35 0.73 -11.23
CA ARG A 36 32.30 1.18 -12.26
C ARG A 36 31.64 2.04 -13.34
N LEU A 37 30.42 1.69 -13.75
CA LEU A 37 29.69 2.46 -14.76
C LEU A 37 29.31 3.85 -14.24
N LEU A 38 28.82 3.93 -12.99
CA LEU A 38 28.52 5.21 -12.33
C LEU A 38 29.77 6.08 -12.20
N ASP A 39 30.90 5.49 -11.85
CA ASP A 39 32.17 6.22 -11.67
C ASP A 39 32.78 6.64 -13.03
N SER A 40 32.45 5.94 -14.12
CA SER A 40 32.99 6.20 -15.46
C SER A 40 32.23 7.26 -16.26
N CYS A 41 30.97 7.54 -15.91
CA CYS A 41 30.17 8.53 -16.64
C CYS A 41 30.57 9.97 -16.26
N PRO A 42 30.38 10.95 -17.16
CA PRO A 42 30.53 12.37 -16.82
C PRO A 42 29.73 12.71 -15.55
N PRO A 43 30.33 13.40 -14.54
CA PRO A 43 29.61 13.71 -13.30
C PRO A 43 28.28 14.44 -13.50
N ALA A 44 28.21 15.29 -14.53
CA ALA A 44 27.01 16.04 -14.89
C ALA A 44 25.82 15.15 -15.28
N ASP A 45 26.06 13.95 -15.80
CA ASP A 45 25.01 13.01 -16.20
C ASP A 45 24.26 12.44 -14.98
N LEU A 46 24.86 12.49 -13.79
CA LEU A 46 24.25 12.04 -12.54
C LEU A 46 23.49 13.13 -11.78
N HIS A 47 23.71 14.42 -12.09
CA HIS A 47 23.20 15.54 -11.29
C HIS A 47 21.68 15.43 -11.02
N GLY A 48 20.88 15.16 -12.05
CA GLY A 48 19.44 15.02 -11.89
C GLY A 48 19.01 13.91 -10.92
N ALA A 49 19.70 12.77 -10.93
CA ALA A 49 19.42 11.67 -10.02
C ALA A 49 19.88 11.97 -8.58
N LEU A 50 21.07 12.57 -8.42
CA LEU A 50 21.62 12.94 -7.12
C LEU A 50 20.76 14.03 -6.44
N ASP A 51 20.33 15.04 -7.21
CA ASP A 51 19.44 16.10 -6.73
C ASP A 51 18.08 15.55 -6.31
N ALA A 52 17.49 14.66 -7.12
CA ALA A 52 16.21 14.03 -6.80
C ALA A 52 16.29 13.19 -5.51
N LEU A 53 17.34 12.38 -5.33
CA LEU A 53 17.53 11.61 -4.10
C LEU A 53 17.75 12.52 -2.87
N THR A 54 18.46 13.62 -3.05
CA THR A 54 18.66 14.65 -2.02
C THR A 54 17.33 15.30 -1.64
N GLN A 55 16.52 15.70 -2.62
CA GLN A 55 15.20 16.30 -2.41
C GLN A 55 14.28 15.35 -1.65
N LEU A 56 14.19 14.08 -2.06
CA LEU A 56 13.41 13.06 -1.36
C LEU A 56 13.90 12.84 0.08
N GLY A 57 15.22 12.86 0.27
CA GLY A 57 15.86 12.75 1.59
C GLY A 57 15.56 13.90 2.53
N ASN A 58 15.44 15.12 1.99
CA ASN A 58 15.23 16.35 2.76
C ASN A 58 13.78 16.56 3.23
N CYS A 59 12.84 15.71 2.80
CA CYS A 59 11.49 15.71 3.33
C CYS A 59 11.49 15.34 4.82
N ALA A 60 11.08 16.29 5.66
CA ALA A 60 10.97 16.11 7.10
C ALA A 60 9.64 15.44 7.47
N TRP A 61 9.71 14.37 8.28
CA TRP A 61 8.59 13.56 8.73
C TRP A 61 8.42 13.64 10.24
N ARG A 62 7.19 13.44 10.71
CA ARG A 62 6.88 13.20 12.12
C ARG A 62 5.86 12.07 12.26
N VAL A 63 5.72 11.55 13.48
CA VAL A 63 4.74 10.51 13.78
C VAL A 63 3.37 11.10 14.09
N ASN A 64 2.31 10.54 13.53
CA ASN A 64 0.94 10.83 13.95
C ASN A 64 0.65 10.13 15.29
N GLY A 65 0.71 10.90 16.38
CA GLY A 65 0.57 10.38 17.74
C GLY A 65 -0.79 9.72 18.01
N ARG A 66 -1.90 10.31 17.53
CA ARG A 66 -3.25 9.77 17.76
C ARG A 66 -3.43 8.40 17.10
N VAL A 67 -2.93 8.22 15.88
CA VAL A 67 -2.96 6.92 15.20
C VAL A 67 -2.07 5.93 15.93
N LEU A 68 -0.86 6.35 16.35
CA LEU A 68 0.05 5.48 17.09
C LEU A 68 -0.58 4.96 18.39
N ASP A 69 -1.27 5.80 19.16
CA ASP A 69 -1.92 5.41 20.41
C ASP A 69 -2.95 4.29 20.18
N LEU A 70 -3.83 4.45 19.20
CA LEU A 70 -4.85 3.45 18.85
C LEU A 70 -4.23 2.14 18.37
N VAL A 71 -3.19 2.23 17.54
CA VAL A 71 -2.49 1.04 17.04
C VAL A 71 -1.79 0.31 18.19
N LEU A 72 -1.17 1.03 19.13
CA LEU A 72 -0.52 0.43 20.30
C LEU A 72 -1.53 -0.19 21.26
N GLU A 73 -2.69 0.43 21.48
CA GLU A 73 -3.79 -0.15 22.27
C GLU A 73 -4.20 -1.50 21.71
N LEU A 74 -4.47 -1.57 20.40
CA LEU A 74 -4.79 -2.84 19.74
C LEU A 74 -3.63 -3.83 19.78
N PHE A 75 -2.41 -3.37 19.51
CA PHE A 75 -1.24 -4.23 19.44
C PHE A 75 -0.95 -4.86 20.80
N THR A 76 -0.94 -4.09 21.88
CA THR A 76 -0.67 -4.58 23.24
C THR A 76 -1.77 -5.48 23.80
N ALA A 77 -3.01 -5.32 23.32
CA ALA A 77 -4.12 -6.24 23.58
C ALA A 77 -4.05 -7.49 22.67
N LYS A 78 -5.15 -7.79 21.96
CA LYS A 78 -5.30 -9.00 21.12
C LYS A 78 -4.89 -8.81 19.65
N GLY A 79 -4.40 -7.63 19.28
CA GLY A 79 -4.25 -7.24 17.88
C GLY A 79 -5.60 -7.05 17.18
N CYS A 80 -5.54 -6.75 15.89
CA CYS A 80 -6.69 -6.64 15.00
C CYS A 80 -6.24 -7.00 13.57
N PRO A 81 -6.14 -8.30 13.23
CA PRO A 81 -5.62 -8.73 11.93
C PRO A 81 -6.39 -8.16 10.73
N HIS A 82 -7.69 -7.91 10.90
CA HIS A 82 -8.53 -7.27 9.88
C HIS A 82 -8.04 -5.86 9.52
N LEU A 83 -7.50 -5.12 10.50
CA LEU A 83 -6.87 -3.81 10.29
C LEU A 83 -5.34 -3.91 10.13
N GLY A 84 -4.79 -5.10 9.87
CA GLY A 84 -3.35 -5.27 9.71
C GLY A 84 -2.53 -5.07 11.00
N VAL A 85 -3.15 -5.13 12.18
CA VAL A 85 -2.44 -5.15 13.48
C VAL A 85 -2.27 -6.61 13.91
N PRO A 86 -1.05 -7.19 13.88
CA PRO A 86 -0.87 -8.62 14.12
C PRO A 86 -1.27 -9.03 15.54
N ALA A 87 -1.95 -10.16 15.69
CA ALA A 87 -2.33 -10.70 16.99
C ALA A 87 -1.14 -11.35 17.72
N PRO A 88 -1.12 -11.39 19.06
CA PRO A 88 -0.10 -12.09 19.83
C PRO A 88 -0.21 -13.61 19.68
N ALA A 89 0.84 -14.34 20.08
CA ALA A 89 0.88 -15.79 20.01
C ALA A 89 -0.23 -16.49 20.81
N SER A 90 -0.80 -15.81 21.81
CA SER A 90 -1.94 -16.33 22.60
C SER A 90 -3.21 -16.54 21.76
N GLU A 91 -3.36 -15.82 20.65
CA GLU A 91 -4.50 -15.93 19.72
C GLU A 91 -4.23 -16.91 18.55
N ALA A 92 -3.06 -17.58 18.54
CA ALA A 92 -2.73 -18.55 17.50
C ALA A 92 -3.62 -19.80 17.60
N PRO A 93 -3.99 -20.42 16.46
CA PRO A 93 -4.79 -21.64 16.47
C PRO A 93 -4.03 -22.75 17.20
N ARG A 94 -4.70 -23.38 18.17
CA ARG A 94 -4.17 -24.53 18.88
C ARG A 94 -4.56 -25.81 18.15
N PRO A 95 -3.68 -26.82 18.10
CA PRO A 95 -4.09 -28.13 17.62
C PRO A 95 -5.20 -28.69 18.53
N PRO A 96 -6.08 -29.57 18.03
CA PRO A 96 -7.10 -30.22 18.85
C PRO A 96 -6.44 -30.92 20.05
N ASP A 97 -6.95 -30.67 21.26
CA ASP A 97 -6.52 -31.39 22.46
C ASP A 97 -7.00 -32.84 22.37
N GLY A 98 -6.07 -33.76 22.17
CA GLY A 98 -6.37 -35.18 22.13
C GLY A 98 -5.15 -36.02 21.81
N ARG A 99 -4.74 -36.86 22.76
CA ARG A 99 -3.91 -38.02 22.40
C ARG A 99 -4.79 -38.91 21.52
N LEU A 100 -4.31 -39.20 20.30
CA LEU A 100 -4.96 -40.18 19.45
C LEU A 100 -5.18 -41.49 20.24
N PRO A 101 -6.38 -42.11 20.17
CA PRO A 101 -6.65 -43.32 20.93
C PRO A 101 -5.67 -44.44 20.56
N PRO A 102 -5.36 -45.35 21.50
CA PRO A 102 -4.60 -46.56 21.19
C PRO A 102 -5.33 -47.33 20.07
N GLY A 103 -4.70 -47.49 18.90
CA GLY A 103 -5.32 -48.11 17.72
C GLY A 103 -5.79 -47.14 16.62
N ALA A 104 -5.54 -45.83 16.73
CA ALA A 104 -5.89 -44.87 15.68
C ALA A 104 -5.36 -45.28 14.30
N SER A 105 -6.22 -45.17 13.28
CA SER A 105 -5.91 -45.57 11.91
C SER A 105 -4.81 -44.68 11.29
N PRO A 106 -4.08 -45.17 10.27
CA PRO A 106 -3.12 -44.34 9.54
C PRO A 106 -3.74 -43.05 8.97
N ALA A 107 -5.01 -43.10 8.53
CA ALA A 107 -5.72 -41.94 8.01
C ALA A 107 -5.99 -40.88 9.09
N GLN A 108 -6.44 -41.29 10.28
CA GLN A 108 -6.65 -40.40 11.43
C GLN A 108 -5.34 -39.76 11.90
N LYS A 109 -4.24 -40.53 11.94
CA LYS A 109 -2.89 -40.02 12.23
C LYS A 109 -2.44 -38.98 11.21
N ALA A 110 -2.70 -39.22 9.92
CA ALA A 110 -2.37 -38.29 8.85
C ALA A 110 -3.20 -37.00 8.92
N GLU A 111 -4.48 -37.10 9.27
CA GLU A 111 -5.37 -35.94 9.44
C GLU A 111 -4.93 -35.04 10.59
N VAL A 112 -4.68 -35.61 11.77
CA VAL A 112 -4.13 -34.85 12.91
C VAL A 112 -2.77 -34.24 12.59
N ARG A 113 -1.91 -34.95 11.85
CA ARG A 113 -0.62 -34.39 11.41
C ARG A 113 -0.80 -33.21 10.45
N ARG A 114 -1.75 -33.29 9.50
CA ARG A 114 -2.07 -32.18 8.59
C ARG A 114 -2.59 -30.97 9.36
N GLU A 115 -3.48 -31.20 10.33
CA GLU A 115 -4.05 -30.15 11.15
C GLU A 115 -2.99 -29.48 12.04
N LEU A 116 -2.12 -30.27 12.68
CA LEU A 116 -0.98 -29.76 13.43
C LEU A 116 -0.05 -28.93 12.55
N ALA A 117 0.27 -29.41 11.33
CA ALA A 117 1.09 -28.67 10.38
C ALA A 117 0.43 -27.35 9.97
N ARG A 118 -0.89 -27.33 9.79
CA ARG A 118 -1.67 -26.12 9.51
C ARG A 118 -1.60 -25.11 10.66
N CYS A 119 -1.87 -25.54 11.90
CA CYS A 119 -1.78 -24.69 13.08
C CYS A 119 -0.36 -24.12 13.27
N LEU A 120 0.68 -24.95 13.13
CA LEU A 120 2.08 -24.51 13.21
C LEU A 120 2.47 -23.54 12.09
N LYS A 121 1.96 -23.73 10.87
CA LYS A 121 2.16 -22.79 9.77
C LYS A 121 1.58 -21.42 10.11
N VAL A 122 0.32 -21.38 10.54
CA VAL A 122 -0.35 -20.13 10.92
C VAL A 122 0.36 -19.45 12.08
N ALA A 123 0.74 -20.18 13.12
CA ALA A 123 1.47 -19.63 14.26
C ALA A 123 2.82 -18.99 13.86
N ARG A 124 3.58 -19.62 12.95
CA ARG A 124 4.84 -19.07 12.42
C ARG A 124 4.63 -17.81 11.58
N GLU A 125 3.58 -17.79 10.75
CA GLU A 125 3.21 -16.61 9.95
C GLU A 125 2.80 -15.45 10.85
N MET A 126 1.98 -15.72 11.88
CA MET A 126 1.58 -14.73 12.90
C MET A 126 2.80 -14.18 13.65
N HIS A 127 3.72 -15.04 14.09
CA HIS A 127 4.93 -14.61 14.78
C HIS A 127 5.80 -13.70 13.90
N SER A 128 5.96 -14.04 12.61
CA SER A 128 6.73 -13.24 11.66
C SER A 128 6.15 -11.83 11.49
N LEU A 129 4.83 -11.73 11.29
CA LEU A 129 4.12 -10.45 11.19
C LEU A 129 4.21 -9.64 12.48
N ARG A 130 4.06 -10.30 13.64
CA ARG A 130 4.12 -9.67 14.96
C ARG A 130 5.51 -9.08 15.22
N SER A 131 6.58 -9.79 14.87
CA SER A 131 7.96 -9.32 15.02
C SER A 131 8.27 -8.13 14.11
N ASP A 132 7.84 -8.16 12.84
CA ASP A 132 7.98 -7.03 11.92
C ASP A 132 7.25 -5.77 12.44
N ALA A 133 6.00 -5.95 12.88
CA ALA A 133 5.22 -4.86 13.46
C ALA A 133 5.83 -4.34 14.78
N LEU A 134 6.39 -5.21 15.62
CA LEU A 134 7.05 -4.80 16.86
C LEU A 134 8.19 -3.83 16.60
N TYR A 135 9.10 -4.14 15.65
CA TYR A 135 10.21 -3.23 15.30
C TYR A 135 9.70 -1.90 14.76
N ARG A 136 8.70 -1.95 13.85
CA ARG A 136 8.11 -0.74 13.27
C ARG A 136 7.46 0.16 14.32
N LEU A 137 6.63 -0.41 15.19
CA LEU A 137 5.91 0.33 16.23
C LEU A 137 6.85 0.85 17.32
N SER A 138 7.89 0.08 17.67
CA SER A 138 8.92 0.53 18.61
C SER A 138 9.70 1.73 18.07
N LEU A 139 10.06 1.73 16.78
CA LEU A 139 10.68 2.88 16.13
C LEU A 139 9.73 4.08 16.04
N ALA A 140 8.46 3.87 15.69
CA ALA A 140 7.46 4.93 15.70
C ALA A 140 7.30 5.54 17.10
N GLN A 141 7.24 4.71 18.15
CA GLN A 141 7.18 5.17 19.55
C GLN A 141 8.43 5.94 19.96
N HIS A 142 9.62 5.48 19.58
CA HIS A 142 10.87 6.19 19.84
C HIS A 142 10.93 7.57 19.14
N LEU A 143 10.35 7.67 17.94
CA LEU A 143 10.32 8.89 17.13
C LEU A 143 9.10 9.78 17.40
N ARG A 144 8.21 9.41 18.33
CA ARG A 144 6.91 10.09 18.60
C ARG A 144 7.00 11.61 18.70
N HIS A 145 8.04 12.11 19.38
CA HIS A 145 8.24 13.54 19.65
C HIS A 145 9.43 14.12 18.88
N ARG A 146 9.84 13.47 17.77
CA ARG A 146 11.01 13.86 16.98
C ARG A 146 10.60 14.12 15.54
N VAL A 147 11.25 15.12 14.94
CA VAL A 147 11.30 15.25 13.49
C VAL A 147 12.44 14.37 12.97
N PHE A 148 12.19 13.68 11.86
CA PHE A 148 13.18 12.80 11.25
C PHE A 148 13.13 12.84 9.73
N TRP A 149 14.22 12.38 9.12
CA TRP A 149 14.40 12.34 7.67
C TRP A 149 14.67 10.92 7.18
N LEU A 150 14.27 10.66 5.94
CA LEU A 150 14.40 9.37 5.29
C LEU A 150 15.35 9.53 4.09
N PRO A 151 16.68 9.40 4.26
CA PRO A 151 17.57 9.38 3.10
C PRO A 151 17.16 8.30 2.12
N HIS A 152 17.28 8.57 0.82
CA HIS A 152 16.92 7.64 -0.25
C HIS A 152 18.16 7.12 -0.99
N ASN A 153 18.02 5.94 -1.59
CA ASN A 153 18.91 5.39 -2.61
C ASN A 153 18.08 4.86 -3.79
N MET A 154 18.73 4.28 -4.79
CA MET A 154 18.08 3.73 -6.00
C MET A 154 18.38 2.24 -6.20
N ASP A 155 17.54 1.52 -6.93
CA ASP A 155 17.89 0.20 -7.49
C ASP A 155 18.61 0.34 -8.84
N PHE A 156 19.02 -0.78 -9.43
CA PHE A 156 19.74 -0.79 -10.72
C PHE A 156 18.94 -0.24 -11.91
N ARG A 157 17.62 -0.08 -11.77
CA ARG A 157 16.73 0.50 -12.80
C ARG A 157 16.46 1.98 -12.54
N GLY A 158 16.98 2.51 -11.43
CA GLY A 158 16.84 3.89 -11.01
C GLY A 158 15.61 4.20 -10.16
N ARG A 159 14.84 3.20 -9.73
CA ARG A 159 13.72 3.43 -8.81
C ARG A 159 14.23 3.74 -7.42
N THR A 160 13.64 4.72 -6.75
CA THR A 160 14.10 5.20 -5.45
C THR A 160 13.45 4.45 -4.28
N TYR A 161 14.20 4.29 -3.19
CA TYR A 161 13.75 3.65 -1.96
C TYR A 161 14.37 4.33 -0.74
N PRO A 162 13.64 4.45 0.38
CA PRO A 162 14.23 4.85 1.64
C PRO A 162 15.36 3.90 2.09
N CYS A 163 16.43 4.48 2.64
CA CYS A 163 17.52 3.75 3.25
C CYS A 163 17.07 2.99 4.51
N PRO A 164 16.38 3.62 5.49
CA PRO A 164 15.87 2.91 6.67
C PRO A 164 14.75 1.92 6.30
N PRO A 165 14.86 0.61 6.62
CA PRO A 165 13.95 -0.41 6.08
C PRO A 165 12.70 -0.68 6.92
N HIS A 166 12.69 -0.36 8.22
CA HIS A 166 11.61 -0.81 9.12
C HIS A 166 10.41 0.15 9.17
N PHE A 167 10.66 1.45 9.16
CA PHE A 167 9.63 2.48 9.32
C PHE A 167 9.84 3.61 8.31
N HIS A 168 9.00 3.61 7.27
CA HIS A 168 9.03 4.54 6.14
C HIS A 168 7.70 4.54 5.36
N HIS A 169 7.48 5.57 4.53
CA HIS A 169 6.22 5.80 3.81
C HIS A 169 5.96 4.81 2.64
N LEU A 170 6.96 4.09 2.13
CA LEU A 170 6.74 2.98 1.19
C LEU A 170 6.09 1.72 1.83
N GLY A 171 5.87 1.71 3.16
CA GLY A 171 5.31 0.56 3.87
C GLY A 171 3.81 0.33 3.63
N SER A 172 3.22 -0.51 4.49
CA SER A 172 1.78 -0.82 4.52
C SER A 172 0.91 0.40 4.88
N ASP A 173 -0.41 0.26 4.76
CA ASP A 173 -1.41 1.25 5.20
C ASP A 173 -1.09 1.82 6.59
N LEU A 174 -0.92 0.94 7.58
CA LEU A 174 -0.56 1.30 8.94
C LEU A 174 0.76 2.10 9.00
N ALA A 175 1.79 1.69 8.26
CA ALA A 175 3.06 2.40 8.26
C ALA A 175 2.94 3.83 7.69
N ARG A 176 2.09 4.01 6.67
CA ARG A 176 1.80 5.32 6.05
C ARG A 176 0.97 6.21 6.97
N ALA A 177 -0.07 5.67 7.59
CA ALA A 177 -0.95 6.41 8.50
C ALA A 177 -0.23 6.96 9.74
N LEU A 178 0.86 6.31 10.15
CA LEU A 178 1.73 6.77 11.23
C LEU A 178 2.62 7.94 10.83
N LEU A 179 2.72 8.29 9.54
CA LEU A 179 3.64 9.29 9.01
C LEU A 179 2.88 10.49 8.45
N GLU A 180 3.28 11.68 8.88
CA GLU A 180 2.81 12.95 8.32
C GLU A 180 4.00 13.91 8.14
N PHE A 181 3.83 14.94 7.31
CA PHE A 181 4.90 15.92 7.11
C PHE A 181 5.17 16.69 8.41
N ALA A 182 6.44 16.83 8.78
CA ALA A 182 6.80 17.62 9.96
C ALA A 182 6.49 19.11 9.76
N GLN A 183 6.73 19.62 8.56
CA GLN A 183 6.36 20.98 8.16
C GLN A 183 4.94 20.96 7.58
N GLY A 184 4.03 21.70 8.19
CA GLY A 184 2.68 21.87 7.67
C GLY A 184 2.58 22.99 6.64
N ARG A 185 1.46 23.03 5.91
CA ARG A 185 1.12 24.08 4.95
C ARG A 185 -0.34 24.52 5.14
N PRO A 186 -0.65 25.83 5.04
CA PRO A 186 -2.04 26.29 5.07
C PRO A 186 -2.81 25.68 3.90
N LEU A 187 -4.06 25.25 4.15
CA LEU A 187 -4.89 24.61 3.13
C LEU A 187 -5.20 25.53 1.94
N GLY A 188 -5.35 26.82 2.19
CA GLY A 188 -5.82 27.78 1.19
C GLY A 188 -7.21 27.44 0.66
N ALA A 189 -7.56 28.00 -0.50
CA ALA A 189 -8.92 27.94 -1.04
C ALA A 189 -9.42 26.52 -1.37
N ARG A 190 -8.52 25.59 -1.73
CA ARG A 190 -8.90 24.23 -2.21
C ARG A 190 -8.31 23.09 -1.38
N GLY A 191 -7.52 23.38 -0.34
CA GLY A 191 -6.84 22.33 0.42
C GLY A 191 -7.81 21.40 1.13
N LEU A 192 -8.91 21.93 1.68
CA LEU A 192 -9.94 21.12 2.31
C LEU A 192 -10.64 20.18 1.32
N ASP A 193 -10.94 20.66 0.11
CA ASP A 193 -11.54 19.84 -0.94
C ASP A 193 -10.59 18.71 -1.37
N TRP A 194 -9.29 19.00 -1.47
CA TRP A 194 -8.29 17.97 -1.76
C TRP A 194 -8.16 16.94 -0.64
N LEU A 195 -8.28 17.34 0.64
CA LEU A 195 -8.35 16.37 1.74
C LEU A 195 -9.59 15.48 1.63
N LYS A 196 -10.76 16.05 1.34
CA LYS A 196 -12.01 15.29 1.15
C LYS A 196 -11.91 14.30 -0.02
N VAL A 197 -11.45 14.76 -1.18
CA VAL A 197 -11.20 13.90 -2.35
C VAL A 197 -10.20 12.80 -2.01
N HIS A 198 -9.13 13.14 -1.28
CA HIS A 198 -8.13 12.18 -0.86
C HIS A 198 -8.71 11.11 0.08
N LEU A 199 -9.50 11.50 1.07
CA LEU A 199 -10.21 10.56 1.94
C LEU A 199 -11.06 9.59 1.12
N VAL A 200 -11.84 10.10 0.15
CA VAL A 200 -12.69 9.26 -0.69
C VAL A 200 -11.85 8.30 -1.55
N ASN A 201 -10.68 8.73 -2.02
CA ASN A 201 -9.74 7.84 -2.72
C ASN A 201 -9.27 6.69 -1.81
N LEU A 202 -8.92 6.99 -0.56
CA LEU A 202 -8.52 5.99 0.44
C LEU A 202 -9.66 5.01 0.76
N THR A 203 -10.91 5.44 0.64
CA THR A 203 -12.02 4.52 0.90
C THR A 203 -12.19 3.45 -0.18
N GLY A 204 -11.83 3.80 -1.42
CA GLY A 204 -12.03 2.96 -2.59
C GLY A 204 -13.47 2.87 -3.11
N LEU A 205 -14.44 3.57 -2.51
CA LEU A 205 -15.87 3.45 -2.83
C LEU A 205 -16.28 4.17 -4.13
N LYS A 206 -15.53 5.20 -4.56
CA LYS A 206 -15.88 6.08 -5.69
C LYS A 206 -14.80 6.07 -6.79
N LYS A 207 -14.14 4.93 -7.01
CA LYS A 207 -13.00 4.80 -7.95
C LYS A 207 -13.31 5.18 -9.41
N ARG A 208 -14.55 4.96 -9.85
CA ARG A 208 -15.02 5.25 -11.22
C ARG A 208 -15.64 6.63 -11.39
N GLU A 209 -15.76 7.37 -10.29
CA GLU A 209 -16.44 8.66 -10.26
C GLU A 209 -15.44 9.81 -10.50
N SER A 210 -15.97 10.93 -11.01
CA SER A 210 -15.25 12.18 -11.17
C SER A 210 -14.81 12.78 -9.82
N LEU A 211 -13.88 13.74 -9.84
CA LEU A 211 -13.43 14.43 -8.63
C LEU A 211 -14.58 15.16 -7.93
N GLN A 212 -15.50 15.76 -8.70
CA GLN A 212 -16.66 16.46 -8.15
C GLN A 212 -17.61 15.51 -7.41
N ALA A 213 -17.87 14.34 -7.99
CA ALA A 213 -18.70 13.32 -7.34
C ALA A 213 -18.04 12.74 -6.08
N ARG A 214 -16.71 12.63 -6.06
CA ARG A 214 -15.96 12.26 -4.83
C ARG A 214 -16.09 13.32 -3.75
N LEU A 215 -15.97 14.60 -4.11
CA LEU A 215 -16.13 15.70 -3.16
C LEU A 215 -17.55 15.71 -2.56
N ALA A 216 -18.58 15.63 -3.40
CA ALA A 216 -19.97 15.56 -2.96
C ALA A 216 -20.22 14.37 -2.02
N PHE A 217 -19.68 13.19 -2.34
CA PHE A 217 -19.78 12.02 -1.46
C PHE A 217 -19.13 12.25 -0.09
N ALA A 218 -17.98 12.93 -0.04
CA ALA A 218 -17.33 13.26 1.23
C ALA A 218 -18.22 14.16 2.11
N ASP A 219 -18.94 15.10 1.49
CA ASP A 219 -19.91 15.96 2.19
C ASP A 219 -21.14 15.19 2.67
N GLU A 220 -21.65 14.24 1.87
CA GLU A 220 -22.75 13.34 2.27
C GLU A 220 -22.40 12.51 3.51
N VAL A 221 -21.18 11.95 3.57
CA VAL A 221 -20.73 11.11 4.68
C VAL A 221 -20.01 11.88 5.79
N MET A 222 -20.08 13.22 5.81
CA MET A 222 -19.34 14.06 6.77
C MET A 222 -19.60 13.68 8.23
N LYS A 223 -20.82 13.23 8.58
CA LYS A 223 -21.12 12.76 9.93
C LYS A 223 -20.30 11.52 10.30
N ASP A 224 -20.08 10.60 9.36
CA ASP A 224 -19.29 9.38 9.56
C ASP A 224 -17.79 9.68 9.64
N ILE A 225 -17.33 10.68 8.87
CA ILE A 225 -15.96 11.22 8.96
C ILE A 225 -15.70 11.77 10.36
N LEU A 226 -16.58 12.64 10.86
CA LEU A 226 -16.42 13.26 12.17
C LEU A 226 -16.54 12.24 13.31
N ASP A 227 -17.50 11.31 13.23
CA ASP A 227 -17.65 10.24 14.23
C ASP A 227 -16.41 9.32 14.26
N SER A 228 -15.85 8.99 13.09
CA SER A 228 -14.62 8.20 12.99
C SER A 228 -13.41 8.93 13.61
N ALA A 229 -13.32 10.24 13.44
CA ALA A 229 -12.24 11.06 14.03
C ALA A 229 -12.35 11.22 15.55
N ASP A 230 -13.58 11.33 16.07
CA ASP A 230 -13.86 11.59 17.49
C ASP A 230 -13.88 10.31 18.31
N ARG A 231 -14.49 9.25 17.78
CA ARG A 231 -14.70 7.97 18.47
C ARG A 231 -14.23 6.79 17.61
N PRO A 232 -12.92 6.67 17.30
CA PRO A 232 -12.41 5.67 16.36
C PRO A 232 -12.78 4.23 16.75
N MET A 233 -12.76 3.90 18.04
CA MET A 233 -12.96 2.54 18.56
C MET A 233 -14.35 2.30 19.18
N THR A 234 -15.12 3.36 19.44
CA THR A 234 -16.39 3.29 20.18
C THR A 234 -17.59 3.84 19.40
N GLY A 235 -17.36 4.56 18.31
CA GLY A 235 -18.41 5.06 17.41
C GLY A 235 -18.89 4.02 16.40
N ARG A 236 -19.33 4.50 15.22
CA ARG A 236 -19.85 3.68 14.12
C ARG A 236 -18.78 2.91 13.36
N LYS A 237 -17.49 3.25 13.55
CA LYS A 237 -16.33 2.55 12.97
C LYS A 237 -16.37 2.50 11.43
N TRP A 238 -16.93 3.53 10.80
CA TRP A 238 -17.04 3.61 9.33
C TRP A 238 -15.68 3.46 8.65
N TRP A 239 -14.64 4.09 9.20
CA TRP A 239 -13.26 4.01 8.69
C TRP A 239 -12.69 2.58 8.63
N MET A 240 -13.21 1.62 9.41
CA MET A 240 -12.71 0.24 9.42
C MET A 240 -13.18 -0.56 8.19
N GLN A 241 -14.20 -0.09 7.48
CA GLN A 241 -14.89 -0.82 6.41
C GLN A 241 -14.38 -0.44 5.00
N VAL A 242 -13.21 0.19 4.92
CA VAL A 242 -12.71 0.78 3.67
C VAL A 242 -11.35 0.21 3.26
N ASP A 243 -10.92 0.47 2.03
CA ASP A 243 -9.71 -0.14 1.44
C ASP A 243 -8.42 0.16 2.22
N GLU A 244 -8.20 1.40 2.65
CA GLU A 244 -7.00 1.87 3.37
C GLU A 244 -7.40 2.46 4.74
N PRO A 245 -7.77 1.62 5.73
CA PRO A 245 -8.49 2.05 6.92
C PRO A 245 -7.69 3.01 7.80
N TRP A 246 -6.40 2.75 8.05
CA TRP A 246 -5.62 3.63 8.94
C TRP A 246 -5.33 4.99 8.30
N GLN A 247 -5.00 5.02 7.01
CA GLN A 247 -4.85 6.29 6.29
C GLN A 247 -6.19 7.04 6.26
N ALA A 248 -7.31 6.36 6.06
CA ALA A 248 -8.63 6.97 6.07
C ALA A 248 -8.97 7.57 7.44
N LEU A 249 -8.67 6.87 8.53
CA LEU A 249 -8.84 7.39 9.89
C LEU A 249 -7.98 8.64 10.13
N ALA A 250 -6.70 8.59 9.76
CA ALA A 250 -5.79 9.73 9.88
C ALA A 250 -6.29 10.95 9.07
N CYS A 251 -6.82 10.71 7.87
CA CYS A 251 -7.39 11.76 7.03
C CYS A 251 -8.73 12.29 7.60
N CYS A 252 -9.57 11.43 8.20
CA CYS A 252 -10.76 11.87 8.95
C CYS A 252 -10.38 12.81 10.10
N MET A 253 -9.33 12.49 10.85
CA MET A 253 -8.81 13.36 11.91
C MET A 253 -8.29 14.69 11.38
N GLU A 254 -7.69 14.71 10.19
CA GLU A 254 -7.24 15.95 9.55
C GLU A 254 -8.42 16.82 9.09
N ILE A 255 -9.41 16.22 8.42
CA ILE A 255 -10.62 16.92 7.99
C ILE A 255 -11.39 17.46 9.19
N ALA A 256 -11.56 16.67 10.25
CA ALA A 256 -12.25 17.10 11.46
C ALA A 256 -11.57 18.31 12.11
N ARG A 257 -10.22 18.34 12.15
CA ARG A 257 -9.46 19.49 12.64
C ARG A 257 -9.63 20.71 11.74
N ALA A 258 -9.55 20.53 10.42
CA ALA A 258 -9.67 21.60 9.44
C ALA A 258 -11.07 22.26 9.46
N VAL A 259 -12.15 21.49 9.47
CA VAL A 259 -13.52 22.04 9.46
C VAL A 259 -13.94 22.66 10.79
N ARG A 260 -13.26 22.33 11.89
CA ARG A 260 -13.48 22.91 13.21
C ARG A 260 -12.55 24.10 13.49
N ALA A 261 -11.60 24.39 12.62
CA ALA A 261 -10.76 25.57 12.73
C ALA A 261 -11.60 26.83 12.49
N PRO A 262 -11.26 27.98 13.10
CA PRO A 262 -11.96 29.24 12.87
C PRO A 262 -12.00 29.65 11.40
N ASP A 263 -10.88 29.44 10.69
CA ASP A 263 -10.77 29.57 9.24
C ASP A 263 -10.13 28.28 8.67
N PRO A 264 -10.91 27.43 7.99
CA PRO A 264 -10.38 26.23 7.34
C PRO A 264 -9.30 26.51 6.29
N ALA A 265 -9.31 27.66 5.62
CA ALA A 265 -8.30 27.99 4.62
C ALA A 265 -6.93 28.31 5.26
N ALA A 266 -6.94 28.90 6.45
CA ALA A 266 -5.72 29.17 7.24
C ALA A 266 -5.22 27.96 8.05
N TYR A 267 -6.02 26.89 8.18
CA TYR A 267 -5.60 25.68 8.89
C TYR A 267 -4.32 25.09 8.29
N VAL A 268 -3.30 24.91 9.12
CA VAL A 268 -1.99 24.36 8.73
C VAL A 268 -2.07 22.83 8.76
N SER A 269 -2.25 22.23 7.58
CA SER A 269 -2.31 20.78 7.41
C SER A 269 -0.92 20.17 7.29
N HIS A 270 -0.77 19.00 7.90
CA HIS A 270 0.44 18.18 7.82
C HIS A 270 0.25 16.91 6.99
N PHE A 271 -1.00 16.63 6.59
CA PHE A 271 -1.38 15.37 6.00
C PHE A 271 -0.94 15.28 4.52
N PRO A 272 -0.19 14.24 4.12
CA PRO A 272 0.18 14.04 2.72
C PRO A 272 -1.02 13.66 1.84
N VAL A 273 -1.23 14.39 0.73
CA VAL A 273 -2.26 14.04 -0.26
C VAL A 273 -1.61 13.30 -1.44
N HIS A 274 -2.02 12.06 -1.67
CA HIS A 274 -1.50 11.23 -2.77
C HIS A 274 -2.22 11.52 -4.10
N GLN A 275 -1.44 11.55 -5.18
CA GLN A 275 -1.91 11.45 -6.56
C GLN A 275 -1.13 10.30 -7.23
N ASP A 276 -1.84 9.32 -7.80
CA ASP A 276 -1.25 8.11 -8.36
C ASP A 276 -1.62 7.92 -9.83
N GLY A 277 -0.68 7.41 -10.62
CA GLY A 277 -0.87 7.11 -12.03
C GLY A 277 -1.53 5.74 -12.22
N SER A 278 -2.73 5.70 -12.79
CA SER A 278 -3.45 4.45 -13.07
C SER A 278 -2.68 3.57 -14.05
N CYS A 279 -2.05 2.50 -13.54
CA CYS A 279 -1.26 1.54 -14.32
C CYS A 279 -0.10 2.20 -15.10
N ASN A 280 0.75 2.94 -14.38
CA ASN A 280 1.83 3.76 -14.96
C ASN A 280 2.73 3.05 -15.99
N GLY A 281 3.02 1.76 -15.84
CA GLY A 281 3.76 1.00 -16.87
C GLY A 281 3.06 0.99 -18.23
N LEU A 282 1.73 0.80 -18.27
CA LEU A 282 0.94 0.90 -19.51
C LEU A 282 0.83 2.35 -20.01
N GLN A 283 0.85 3.35 -19.11
CA GLN A 283 0.90 4.75 -19.52
C GLN A 283 2.17 5.05 -20.32
N HIS A 284 3.32 4.58 -19.85
CA HIS A 284 4.58 4.72 -20.60
C HIS A 284 4.55 3.94 -21.91
N TYR A 285 4.02 2.71 -21.96
CA TYR A 285 3.88 1.97 -23.22
C TYR A 285 2.98 2.68 -24.23
N ALA A 286 1.81 3.16 -23.81
CA ALA A 286 0.90 3.90 -24.69
C ALA A 286 1.53 5.20 -25.20
N ALA A 287 2.28 5.91 -24.35
CA ALA A 287 3.02 7.11 -24.75
C ALA A 287 4.14 6.81 -25.76
N LEU A 288 4.93 5.76 -25.52
CA LEU A 288 6.02 5.34 -26.42
C LEU A 288 5.47 4.87 -27.78
N GLY A 289 4.43 4.04 -27.76
CA GLY A 289 3.81 3.49 -28.97
C GLY A 289 2.80 4.40 -29.65
N ARG A 290 2.45 5.54 -29.03
CA ARG A 290 1.36 6.44 -29.48
C ARG A 290 0.03 5.72 -29.72
N ASP A 291 -0.23 4.66 -28.95
CA ASP A 291 -1.47 3.87 -29.04
C ASP A 291 -2.65 4.66 -28.45
N SER A 292 -3.57 5.09 -29.31
CA SER A 292 -4.72 5.90 -28.90
C SER A 292 -5.72 5.12 -28.03
N VAL A 293 -5.90 3.81 -28.29
CA VAL A 293 -6.82 2.96 -27.53
C VAL A 293 -6.23 2.68 -26.15
N GLY A 294 -4.95 2.35 -26.10
CA GLY A 294 -4.19 2.23 -24.86
C GLY A 294 -4.22 3.53 -24.06
N ALA A 295 -3.90 4.67 -24.69
CA ALA A 295 -3.87 5.98 -24.06
C ALA A 295 -5.22 6.38 -23.44
N ALA A 296 -6.33 6.11 -24.13
CA ALA A 296 -7.68 6.29 -23.56
C ALA A 296 -7.88 5.41 -22.31
N SER A 297 -7.51 4.14 -22.40
CA SER A 297 -7.74 3.15 -21.33
C SER A 297 -6.98 3.44 -20.03
N VAL A 298 -5.88 4.20 -20.11
CA VAL A 298 -5.00 4.52 -18.97
C VAL A 298 -4.91 6.02 -18.67
N ASN A 299 -5.92 6.79 -19.06
CA ASN A 299 -6.11 8.21 -18.71
C ASN A 299 -5.01 9.16 -19.23
N LEU A 300 -4.40 8.86 -20.38
CA LEU A 300 -3.57 9.85 -21.09
C LEU A 300 -4.40 10.82 -21.93
N LEU A 301 -5.55 10.35 -22.45
CA LEU A 301 -6.50 11.24 -23.10
C LEU A 301 -7.43 11.88 -22.05
N PRO A 302 -7.72 13.19 -22.15
CA PRO A 302 -8.67 13.85 -21.25
C PRO A 302 -10.05 13.18 -21.27
N SER A 303 -10.66 13.05 -20.10
CA SER A 303 -12.01 12.51 -19.93
C SER A 303 -12.64 13.07 -18.66
N ASP A 304 -13.96 13.26 -18.65
CA ASP A 304 -14.71 13.74 -17.48
C ASP A 304 -14.74 12.70 -16.34
N VAL A 305 -14.56 11.43 -16.69
CA VAL A 305 -14.55 10.29 -15.75
C VAL A 305 -13.28 9.46 -15.92
N PRO A 306 -12.72 8.92 -14.82
CA PRO A 306 -11.53 8.10 -14.90
C PRO A 306 -11.82 6.76 -15.60
N GLN A 307 -10.99 6.44 -16.58
CA GLN A 307 -10.96 5.15 -17.27
C GLN A 307 -10.25 4.10 -16.40
N ASP A 308 -10.77 2.87 -16.43
CA ASP A 308 -10.30 1.76 -15.59
C ASP A 308 -9.96 0.55 -16.44
N VAL A 309 -8.71 0.50 -16.92
CA VAL A 309 -8.18 -0.59 -17.76
C VAL A 309 -8.48 -1.99 -17.20
N TYR A 310 -8.50 -2.16 -15.88
CA TYR A 310 -8.80 -3.44 -15.24
C TYR A 310 -10.25 -3.88 -15.46
N SER A 311 -11.19 -2.94 -15.44
CA SER A 311 -12.60 -3.21 -15.73
C SER A 311 -12.80 -3.49 -17.22
N GLY A 312 -12.10 -2.77 -18.10
CA GLY A 312 -12.10 -3.05 -19.54
C GLY A 312 -11.60 -4.46 -19.86
N VAL A 313 -10.47 -4.88 -19.29
CA VAL A 313 -9.95 -6.24 -19.45
C VAL A 313 -10.90 -7.28 -18.88
N ALA A 314 -11.49 -7.05 -17.70
CA ALA A 314 -12.46 -7.99 -17.12
C ALA A 314 -13.68 -8.17 -18.04
N ALA A 315 -14.22 -7.09 -18.59
CA ALA A 315 -15.33 -7.14 -19.54
C ALA A 315 -14.97 -7.92 -20.81
N GLN A 316 -13.77 -7.70 -21.36
CA GLN A 316 -13.29 -8.44 -22.53
C GLN A 316 -13.11 -9.93 -22.24
N VAL A 317 -12.59 -10.30 -21.07
CA VAL A 317 -12.45 -11.70 -20.64
C VAL A 317 -13.82 -12.36 -20.47
N GLU A 318 -14.82 -11.64 -19.96
CA GLU A 318 -16.19 -12.16 -19.84
C GLU A 318 -16.82 -12.44 -21.22
N VAL A 319 -16.55 -11.62 -22.23
CA VAL A 319 -16.99 -11.90 -23.61
C VAL A 319 -16.36 -13.20 -24.13
N PHE A 320 -15.05 -13.39 -23.94
CA PHE A 320 -14.37 -14.63 -24.34
C PHE A 320 -14.89 -15.85 -23.58
N ARG A 321 -15.09 -15.73 -22.26
CA ARG A 321 -15.70 -16.78 -21.44
C ARG A 321 -17.06 -17.21 -22.00
N ARG A 322 -17.95 -16.27 -22.32
CA ARG A 322 -19.26 -16.58 -22.91
C ARG A 322 -19.17 -17.32 -24.24
N GLN A 323 -18.23 -16.92 -25.10
CA GLN A 323 -18.00 -17.59 -26.39
C GLN A 323 -17.53 -19.04 -26.18
N ASP A 324 -16.59 -19.25 -25.27
CA ASP A 324 -16.06 -20.59 -24.99
C ASP A 324 -17.06 -21.48 -24.23
N ALA A 325 -17.88 -20.92 -23.35
CA ALA A 325 -18.97 -21.63 -22.69
C ALA A 325 -20.00 -22.16 -23.70
N LYS A 326 -20.36 -21.34 -24.72
CA LYS A 326 -21.22 -21.75 -25.85
C LYS A 326 -20.59 -22.84 -26.72
N ARG A 327 -19.26 -22.90 -26.77
CA ARG A 327 -18.49 -23.95 -27.46
C ARG A 327 -18.34 -25.23 -26.62
N GLY A 328 -18.90 -25.29 -25.41
CA GLY A 328 -18.83 -26.46 -24.55
C GLY A 328 -17.57 -26.56 -23.69
N VAL A 329 -16.79 -25.47 -23.54
CA VAL A 329 -15.61 -25.47 -22.68
C VAL A 329 -16.04 -25.45 -21.21
N GLY A 330 -15.87 -26.58 -20.50
CA GLY A 330 -16.37 -26.76 -19.12
C GLY A 330 -15.87 -25.70 -18.12
N VAL A 331 -14.59 -25.31 -18.20
CA VAL A 331 -14.05 -24.25 -17.31
C VAL A 331 -14.73 -22.90 -17.54
N ALA A 332 -15.12 -22.58 -18.77
CA ALA A 332 -15.77 -21.32 -19.10
C ALA A 332 -17.21 -21.26 -18.59
N GLN A 333 -17.89 -22.42 -18.50
CA GLN A 333 -19.22 -22.53 -17.92
C GLN A 333 -19.17 -22.30 -16.40
N VAL A 334 -18.22 -22.93 -15.71
CA VAL A 334 -18.02 -22.79 -14.26
C VAL A 334 -17.63 -21.36 -13.86
N LEU A 335 -16.91 -20.63 -14.73
CA LEU A 335 -16.46 -19.27 -14.46
C LEU A 335 -17.55 -18.19 -14.58
N GLU A 336 -18.80 -18.55 -14.87
CA GLU A 336 -19.90 -17.60 -14.96
C GLU A 336 -20.10 -16.82 -13.65
N GLY A 337 -20.10 -15.49 -13.74
CA GLY A 337 -20.24 -14.61 -12.56
C GLY A 337 -18.95 -14.37 -11.77
N PHE A 338 -17.86 -15.08 -12.05
CA PHE A 338 -16.60 -14.97 -11.29
C PHE A 338 -15.55 -14.06 -11.92
N ILE A 339 -15.74 -13.64 -13.18
CA ILE A 339 -14.83 -12.70 -13.86
C ILE A 339 -15.05 -11.29 -13.31
N SER A 340 -14.16 -10.86 -12.42
CA SER A 340 -14.23 -9.54 -11.79
C SER A 340 -12.94 -8.74 -11.93
N ARG A 341 -13.06 -7.42 -11.77
CA ARG A 341 -11.91 -6.51 -11.68
C ARG A 341 -10.87 -7.00 -10.67
N LYS A 342 -11.30 -7.47 -9.49
CA LYS A 342 -10.40 -7.93 -8.41
C LYS A 342 -9.56 -9.14 -8.84
N VAL A 343 -10.13 -10.06 -9.63
CA VAL A 343 -9.45 -11.26 -10.12
C VAL A 343 -8.36 -10.92 -11.14
N VAL A 344 -8.62 -9.99 -12.08
CA VAL A 344 -7.67 -9.67 -13.15
C VAL A 344 -6.66 -8.56 -12.79
N LYS A 345 -6.97 -7.70 -11.80
CA LYS A 345 -6.20 -6.49 -11.47
C LYS A 345 -4.71 -6.75 -11.33
N GLN A 346 -4.31 -7.74 -10.52
CA GLN A 346 -2.90 -7.99 -10.23
C GLN A 346 -2.15 -8.45 -11.50
N THR A 347 -2.73 -9.35 -12.27
CA THR A 347 -2.15 -9.86 -13.52
C THR A 347 -1.95 -8.73 -14.51
N VAL A 348 -2.99 -7.93 -14.80
CA VAL A 348 -2.90 -6.80 -15.73
C VAL A 348 -1.86 -5.78 -15.27
N MET A 349 -1.82 -5.46 -13.97
CA MET A 349 -0.87 -4.51 -13.40
C MET A 349 0.59 -5.02 -13.46
N THR A 350 0.82 -6.34 -13.43
CA THR A 350 2.16 -6.91 -13.30
C THR A 350 2.74 -7.50 -14.58
N VAL A 351 1.92 -7.73 -15.62
CA VAL A 351 2.41 -8.18 -16.93
C VAL A 351 3.41 -7.19 -17.53
N VAL A 352 3.19 -5.88 -17.38
CA VAL A 352 4.14 -4.84 -17.83
C VAL A 352 5.48 -4.85 -17.07
N TYR A 353 5.54 -5.55 -15.93
CA TYR A 353 6.75 -5.74 -15.14
C TYR A 353 7.37 -7.13 -15.35
N GLY A 354 6.97 -7.85 -16.39
CA GLY A 354 7.57 -9.12 -16.80
C GLY A 354 6.88 -10.37 -16.23
N VAL A 355 5.67 -10.26 -15.68
CA VAL A 355 4.92 -11.46 -15.24
C VAL A 355 4.52 -12.32 -16.43
N THR A 356 4.91 -13.59 -16.37
CA THR A 356 4.58 -14.60 -17.38
C THR A 356 3.22 -15.27 -17.11
N ARG A 357 2.74 -16.08 -18.05
CA ARG A 357 1.50 -16.86 -17.87
C ARG A 357 1.51 -17.73 -16.61
N TYR A 358 2.66 -18.31 -16.26
CA TYR A 358 2.79 -19.12 -15.04
C TYR A 358 2.58 -18.26 -13.77
N GLY A 359 3.24 -17.11 -13.69
CA GLY A 359 3.07 -16.18 -12.57
C GLY A 359 1.66 -15.61 -12.49
N GLY A 360 1.09 -15.25 -13.64
CA GLY A 360 -0.30 -14.77 -13.74
C GLY A 360 -1.32 -15.82 -13.28
N ARG A 361 -1.12 -17.10 -13.63
CA ARG A 361 -1.95 -18.21 -13.14
C ARG A 361 -1.96 -18.27 -11.61
N LEU A 362 -0.80 -18.16 -10.96
CA LEU A 362 -0.68 -18.18 -9.50
C LEU A 362 -1.30 -16.95 -8.81
N GLN A 363 -1.35 -15.80 -9.50
CA GLN A 363 -2.03 -14.60 -8.99
C GLN A 363 -3.55 -14.77 -9.06
N ILE A 364 -4.06 -15.27 -10.19
CA ILE A 364 -5.49 -15.55 -10.37
C ILE A 364 -5.95 -16.64 -9.40
N GLU A 365 -5.18 -17.72 -9.26
CA GLU A 365 -5.47 -18.81 -8.32
C GLU A 365 -5.66 -18.29 -6.88
N ARG A 366 -4.77 -17.39 -6.43
CA ARG A 366 -4.90 -16.78 -5.10
C ARG A 366 -6.20 -16.00 -4.94
N ARG A 367 -6.62 -15.26 -5.97
CA ARG A 367 -7.87 -14.48 -5.94
C ARG A 367 -9.11 -15.35 -5.99
N LEU A 368 -9.09 -16.47 -6.72
CA LEU A 368 -10.21 -17.41 -6.76
C LEU A 368 -10.38 -18.15 -5.43
N ARG A 369 -9.28 -18.52 -4.75
CA ARG A 369 -9.32 -19.17 -3.42
C ARG A 369 -9.93 -18.29 -2.31
N GLU A 370 -10.01 -16.98 -2.52
CA GLU A 370 -10.64 -16.04 -1.58
C GLU A 370 -12.16 -15.97 -1.75
N LEU A 371 -12.71 -16.50 -2.84
CA LEU A 371 -14.15 -16.52 -3.10
C LEU A 371 -14.75 -17.78 -2.45
N SER A 372 -15.58 -17.60 -1.43
CA SER A 372 -16.28 -18.68 -0.74
C SER A 372 -17.22 -19.46 -1.65
N ASP A 373 -17.77 -18.79 -2.66
CA ASP A 373 -18.84 -19.29 -3.50
C ASP A 373 -18.30 -19.87 -4.83
N PHE A 374 -16.98 -19.88 -5.01
CA PHE A 374 -16.33 -20.47 -6.17
C PHE A 374 -16.26 -22.01 -5.99
N PRO A 375 -16.73 -22.79 -6.98
CA PRO A 375 -16.90 -24.25 -6.85
C PRO A 375 -15.61 -25.07 -6.81
#